data_AF-B0C1Q0-F1
#
_entry.id   AF-B0C1Q0-F1
#
_cell.length_a   1.000
_cell.length_b   1.000
_cell.length_c   1.000
_cell.angle_alpha   90.00
_cell.angle_beta   90.00
_cell.angle_gamma   90.00
#
_symmetry.space_group_name_H-M   'P 1'
#
loop_
_entity.id
_entity.type
_entity.pdbx_description
1 polymer ?
#
loop_
_entity_poly.entity_id
_entity_poly.type
_entity_poly.pdbx_seq_one_letter_code
_entity_poly.pdbx_strand_id
1 'polypeptide(L)' 'MLLIRQAELQDLEVVKSFYNRCHYGGGCQEVDLILMAYLEAQLVGVVRLCPEHQVIVLRGMQVLKPFQRQRVG' A
#
# COMPACT_ATOMS: atom_id res chain seq x y z
N MET A 1 -7.96 4.71 -15.53
CA MET A 1 -8.87 3.86 -14.72
C MET A 1 -8.14 3.47 -13.44
N LEU A 2 -8.78 3.62 -12.27
CA LEU A 2 -8.23 3.17 -10.99
C LEU A 2 -8.54 1.68 -10.79
N LEU A 3 -7.52 0.89 -10.48
CA LEU A 3 -7.65 -0.52 -10.12
C LEU A 3 -7.14 -0.71 -8.69
N ILE A 4 -7.93 -1.35 -7.84
CA ILE A 4 -7.53 -1.74 -6.50
C ILE A 4 -7.45 -3.26 -6.45
N ARG A 5 -6.36 -3.80 -5.92
CA ARG A 5 -6.25 -5.23 -5.65
C ARG A 5 -5.51 -5.48 -4.36
N GLN A 6 -5.74 -6.65 -3.78
CA GLN A 6 -4.94 -7.17 -2.69
C GLN A 6 -3.57 -7.61 -3.19
N ALA A 7 -2.53 -7.37 -2.39
CA ALA A 7 -1.19 -7.86 -2.65
C ALA A 7 -1.10 -9.36 -2.36
N GLU A 8 -0.33 -10.07 -3.19
CA GLU A 8 0.08 -11.46 -2.97
C GLU A 8 1.53 -11.49 -2.46
N LEU A 9 2.02 -12.66 -2.04
CA LEU A 9 3.38 -12.81 -1.50
C LEU A 9 4.46 -12.30 -2.48
N GLN A 10 4.25 -12.53 -3.78
CA GLN A 10 5.15 -12.06 -4.85
C GLN A 10 5.20 -10.54 -5.02
N ASP A 11 4.21 -9.81 -4.48
CA ASP A 11 4.14 -8.35 -4.57
C ASP A 11 4.94 -7.64 -3.46
N LEU A 12 5.40 -8.38 -2.43
CA LEU A 12 6.03 -7.77 -1.26
C LEU A 12 7.25 -6.91 -1.60
N GLU A 13 8.07 -7.33 -2.56
CA GLU A 13 9.22 -6.52 -3.00
C GLU A 13 8.80 -5.22 -3.71
N VAL A 14 7.70 -5.27 -4.47
CA VAL A 14 7.12 -4.08 -5.11
C VAL A 14 6.56 -3.12 -4.05
N VAL A 15 5.89 -3.65 -3.02
CA VAL A 15 5.35 -2.87 -1.91
C VAL A 15 6.47 -2.21 -1.09
N LYS A 16 7.52 -2.95 -0.73
CA LYS A 16 8.70 -2.41 -0.03
C LYS A 16 9.35 -1.29 -0.84
N SER A 17 9.53 -1.50 -2.14
CA SER A 17 10.08 -0.51 -3.06
C SER A 17 9.21 0.76 -3.12
N PHE A 18 7.89 0.59 -3.11
CA PHE A 18 6.94 1.71 -3.07
C PHE A 18 7.03 2.51 -1.77
N TYR A 19 7.07 1.84 -0.61
CA TYR A 19 7.22 2.52 0.68
C TYR A 19 8.56 3.26 0.80
N ASN A 20 9.65 2.66 0.31
CA ASN A 20 10.95 3.32 0.23
C ASN A 20 10.88 4.62 -0.61
N ARG A 21 10.21 4.58 -1.77
CA ARG A 21 9.97 5.78 -2.61
C ARG A 21 9.14 6.85 -1.90
N CYS A 22 8.27 6.45 -0.96
CA CYS A 22 7.49 7.37 -0.13
C CYS A 22 8.26 7.82 1.13
N HIS A 23 9.51 7.38 1.32
CA HIS A 23 10.29 7.58 2.55
C HIS A 23 9.57 7.08 3.81
N TYR A 24 8.76 6.03 3.66
CA TYR A 24 8.05 5.38 4.76
C TYR A 24 8.86 4.16 5.24
N GLY A 25 9.31 4.19 6.50
CA GLY A 25 10.17 3.16 7.09
C GLY A 25 9.45 1.98 7.75
N GLY A 26 8.14 1.85 7.58
CA GLY A 26 7.40 0.70 8.12
C GLY A 26 7.66 -0.57 7.30
N GLY A 27 7.79 -1.71 7.98
CA GLY A 27 7.91 -3.02 7.34
C GLY A 27 6.58 -3.54 6.76
N CYS A 28 6.60 -4.79 6.28
CA CYS A 28 5.42 -5.57 5.89
C CYS A 28 5.60 -6.99 6.43
N GLN A 29 4.55 -7.58 6.99
CA GLN A 29 4.50 -8.97 7.41
C GLN A 29 3.51 -9.77 6.56
N GLU A 30 3.66 -11.09 6.47
CA GLU A 30 2.73 -11.94 5.69
C GLU A 30 1.28 -11.87 6.20
N VAL A 31 1.08 -11.61 7.50
CA VAL A 31 -0.25 -11.47 8.11
C VAL A 31 -0.91 -10.12 7.82
N ASP A 32 -0.17 -9.16 7.27
CA ASP A 32 -0.70 -7.84 6.95
C ASP A 32 -1.61 -7.93 5.72
N LEU A 33 -2.81 -7.33 5.80
CA LEU A 33 -3.63 -7.10 4.61
C LEU A 33 -3.10 -5.84 3.92
N ILE A 34 -2.58 -6.01 2.71
CA ILE A 34 -2.05 -4.93 1.90
C ILE A 34 -2.93 -4.75 0.65
N LEU A 35 -3.40 -3.51 0.44
CA LEU A 35 -4.13 -3.13 -0.76
C LEU A 35 -3.28 -2.18 -1.60
N MET A 36 -3.28 -2.41 -2.91
CA MET A 36 -2.48 -1.70 -3.90
C MET A 36 -3.41 -0.98 -4.87
N ALA A 37 -3.15 0.30 -5.08
CA ALA A 37 -3.90 1.16 -6.00
C ALA A 37 -3.06 1.46 -7.26
N TYR A 38 -3.59 1.08 -8.42
CA TYR A 38 -2.97 1.26 -9.72
C TYR A 38 -3.74 2.24 -10.59
N LEU A 39 -3.02 3.11 -11.28
CA LEU A 39 -3.56 4.00 -12.30
C LEU A 39 -2.71 3.83 -13.56
N GLU A 40 -3.34 3.46 -14.68
CA GLU A 40 -2.63 3.24 -15.96
C GLU A 40 -1.42 2.27 -15.84
N ALA A 41 -1.62 1.16 -15.14
CA ALA A 41 -0.60 0.15 -14.79
C ALA A 41 0.52 0.62 -13.86
N GLN A 42 0.53 1.87 -13.43
CA GLN A 42 1.46 2.38 -12.43
C GLN A 42 0.89 2.18 -11.02
N LEU A 43 1.70 1.62 -10.10
CA LEU A 43 1.38 1.61 -8.67
C LEU A 43 1.49 3.05 -8.12
N VAL A 44 0.38 3.59 -7.63
CA VAL A 44 0.28 4.99 -7.17
C VAL A 44 -0.07 5.12 -5.69
N GLY A 45 -0.61 4.07 -5.08
CA GLY A 45 -0.94 4.04 -3.66
C GLY A 45 -0.84 2.65 -3.06
N VAL A 46 -0.52 2.59 -1.77
CA VAL A 46 -0.52 1.36 -0.98
C VAL A 46 -1.08 1.67 0.41
N VAL A 47 -1.95 0.80 0.92
CA VAL A 47 -2.37 0.79 2.33
C VAL A 47 -2.07 -0.57 2.97
N ARG A 48 -1.63 -0.53 4.22
CA ARG A 48 -1.35 -1.69 5.05
C ARG A 48 -2.22 -1.68 6.30
N LEU A 49 -2.97 -2.77 6.46
CA LEU A 49 -3.86 -3.05 7.56
C LEU A 49 -3.29 -4.22 8.36
N CYS A 50 -2.88 -3.96 9.60
CA CYS A 50 -2.21 -4.92 10.46
C CYS A 50 -3.20 -5.44 11.51
N PRO A 51 -3.38 -6.77 11.64
CA PRO A 51 -4.08 -7.33 12.78
C PRO A 51 -3.23 -7.20 14.04
N GLU A 52 -3.70 -6.43 15.02
CA GLU A 52 -3.02 -6.20 16.30
C GLU A 52 -4.04 -6.29 17.44
N HIS A 53 -3.78 -7.07 18.48
CA HIS A 53 -4.64 -7.15 19.68
C HIS A 53 -6.15 -7.31 19.40
N GLN A 54 -6.52 -8.18 18.45
CA GLN A 54 -7.92 -8.42 18.03
C GLN A 54 -8.59 -7.24 17.31
N VAL A 55 -7.84 -6.20 16.94
CA VAL A 55 -8.30 -5.09 16.09
C VAL A 55 -7.48 -5.02 14.80
N ILE A 56 -8.00 -4.32 13.80
CA ILE A 56 -7.27 -4.00 12.57
C ILE A 56 -6.77 -2.56 12.66
N VAL A 57 -5.46 -2.38 12.52
CA VAL A 57 -4.78 -1.08 12.62
C VAL A 57 -4.27 -0.65 11.24
N LEU A 58 -4.60 0.56 10.81
CA LEU A 58 -4.02 1.17 9.63
C LEU A 58 -2.64 1.73 9.99
N ARG A 59 -1.57 1.10 9.47
CA ARG A 59 -0.18 1.48 9.80
C ARG A 59 0.52 2.27 8.70
N GLY A 60 0.23 1.99 7.43
CA GLY A 60 0.99 2.54 6.30
C GLY A 60 0.11 2.84 5.09
N MET A 61 -0.54 4.01 5.08
CA MET A 61 -1.29 4.51 3.94
C MET A 61 -0.48 5.60 3.23
N GLN A 62 -0.09 5.33 1.99
CA GLN A 62 0.74 6.22 1.18
C GLN A 62 0.19 6.33 -0.24
N VAL A 63 0.14 7.55 -0.77
CA VAL A 63 -0.16 7.85 -2.17
C VAL A 63 0.94 8.74 -2.69
N LEU A 64 1.50 8.43 -3.87
CA LEU A 64 2.53 9.22 -4.51
C LEU A 64 2.05 10.67 -4.70
N LYS A 65 2.91 11.65 -4.38
CA LYS A 65 2.57 13.09 -4.40
C LYS A 65 1.81 13.54 -5.66
N PRO A 66 2.18 13.15 -6.90
CA PRO A 66 1.47 13.57 -8.10
C PRO A 66 0.03 13.04 -8.21
N PHE A 67 -0.30 11.96 -7.49
CA PHE A 67 -1.59 11.27 -7.54
C PHE A 67 -2.47 11.56 -6.31
N GLN A 68 -2.01 12.42 -5.40
CA GLN A 68 -2.80 12.87 -4.26
C GLN A 68 -3.91 13.84 -4.70
N ARG A 69 -4.94 14.00 -3.86
CA ARG A 69 -6.14 14.82 -4.13
C ARG A 69 -6.97 14.36 -5.35
N GLN A 70 -6.72 13.15 -5.85
CA GLN A 70 -7.47 12.54 -6.95
C GLN A 70 -8.37 11.38 -6.48
N ARG A 71 -8.73 11.36 -5.19
CA ARG A 71 -9.59 10.31 -4.56
C ARG A 71 -9.02 8.88 -4.61
N VAL A 72 -7.69 8.77 -4.63
CA VAL A 72 -6.97 7.47 -4.58
C VAL A 72 -6.91 6.92 -3.15
N GLY A 73 -6.73 7.81 -2.17
CA GLY A 73 -6.74 7.47 -0.74
C GLY A 73 -8.15 7.49 -0.17
#